data_AF-A0A9E3B1F0-F1
#
_entry.id   AF-A0A9E3B1F0-F1
#
_cell.length_a   1.000
_cell.length_b   1.000
_cell.length_c   1.000
_cell.angle_alpha   90.00
_cell.angle_beta   90.00
_cell.angle_gamma   90.00
#
_symmetry.space_group_name_H-M   'P 1'
#
loop_
_entity.id
_entity.type
_entity.pdbx_description
1 polymer ?
#
loop_
_entity_poly.entity_id
_entity_poly.type
_entity_poly.pdbx_seq_one_letter_code
_entity_poly.pdbx_strand_id
1 'polypeptide(L)' 'ERLMVELAAAEPLNPAALRYINRLSDHLFVAARVANDNGRRDVLWVPGENR' A
#
# COMPACT_ATOMS: atom_id res chain seq x y z
N GLU A 1 2.53 -6.31 4.44
CA GLU A 1 2.50 -5.67 5.77
C GLU A 1 1.86 -6.54 6.85
N ARG A 2 0.55 -6.88 6.80
CA ARG A 2 -0.15 -7.61 7.88
C ARG A 2 0.57 -8.87 8.37
N LEU A 3 1.03 -9.74 7.47
CA LEU A 3 1.80 -10.95 7.84
C LEU A 3 3.12 -10.62 8.57
N MET A 4 3.79 -9.51 8.21
CA MET A 4 5.00 -9.10 8.90
C MET A 4 4.70 -8.52 10.29
N VAL A 5 3.55 -7.86 10.46
CA VAL A 5 3.09 -7.37 11.77
C VAL A 5 2.76 -8.55 12.68
N GLU A 6 2.10 -9.57 12.16
CA GLU A 6 1.80 -10.81 12.88
C GLU A 6 3.09 -11.52 13.32
N LEU A 7 4.06 -11.69 12.41
CA LEU A 7 5.37 -12.26 12.73
C LEU A 7 6.12 -11.45 13.80
N ALA A 8 6.01 -10.12 13.77
CA ALA A 8 6.70 -9.24 14.74
C ALA A 8 6.16 -9.36 16.17
N ALA A 9 4.95 -9.88 16.33
CA ALA A 9 4.39 -10.20 17.64
C ALA A 9 4.92 -11.53 18.20
N ALA A 10 5.35 -12.44 17.33
CA ALA A 10 5.88 -13.75 17.71
C ALA A 10 7.40 -13.76 17.87
N GLU A 11 8.13 -13.03 17.02
CA GLU A 11 9.59 -13.07 16.95
C GLU A 11 10.21 -11.68 16.71
N PRO A 12 11.44 -11.42 17.21
CA PRO A 12 12.14 -10.18 16.91
C PRO A 12 12.38 -10.01 15.41
N LEU A 13 11.87 -8.91 14.87
CA LEU A 13 12.08 -8.49 13.49
C LEU A 13 12.90 -7.21 13.42
N ASN A 14 13.60 -7.01 12.32
CA ASN A 14 14.28 -5.74 12.06
C ASN A 14 13.24 -4.60 11.98
N PRO A 15 13.28 -3.59 12.88
CA PRO A 15 12.30 -2.50 12.87
C PRO A 15 12.30 -1.68 11.57
N ALA A 16 13.43 -1.65 10.85
CA ALA A 16 13.51 -1.00 9.54
C ALA A 16 12.68 -1.71 8.47
N ALA A 17 12.55 -3.04 8.53
CA ALA A 17 11.76 -3.82 7.58
C ALA A 17 10.26 -3.51 7.70
N LEU A 18 9.76 -3.39 8.94
CA LEU A 18 8.35 -3.00 9.20
C LEU A 18 8.06 -1.58 8.71
N ARG A 19 8.97 -0.62 8.97
CA ARG A 19 8.82 0.75 8.43
C ARG A 19 8.85 0.77 6.91
N TYR A 20 9.75 0.00 6.30
CA TYR A 20 9.89 -0.07 4.85
C TYR A 20 8.63 -0.61 4.19
N ILE A 21 8.11 -1.76 4.66
CA ILE A 21 6.92 -2.37 4.03
C ILE A 21 5.68 -1.47 4.16
N ASN A 22 5.57 -0.71 5.26
CA ASN A 22 4.49 0.26 5.47
C ASN A 22 4.58 1.45 4.51
N ARG A 23 5.79 1.94 4.18
CA ARG A 23 5.98 3.01 3.21
C ARG A 23 5.91 2.53 1.76
N LEU A 24 6.23 1.26 1.52
CA LEU A 24 6.23 0.67 0.18
C LEU A 24 4.82 0.69 -0.43
N SER A 25 3.75 0.51 0.36
CA SER A 25 2.38 0.62 -0.16
C SER A 25 2.09 2.02 -0.71
N ASP A 26 2.51 3.08 -0.02
CA ASP A 26 2.34 4.46 -0.50
C ASP A 26 3.14 4.70 -1.79
N HIS A 27 4.37 4.19 -1.84
CA HIS A 27 5.21 4.28 -3.03
C HIS A 27 4.57 3.58 -4.23
N LEU A 28 4.05 2.36 -4.03
CA LEU A 28 3.36 1.60 -5.08
C LEU A 28 2.07 2.31 -5.54
N PHE A 29 1.34 2.96 -4.63
CA PHE A 29 0.18 3.78 -4.99
C PHE A 29 0.58 4.95 -5.91
N VAL A 30 1.63 5.70 -5.56
CA VAL A 30 2.14 6.78 -6.41
C VAL A 30 2.64 6.26 -7.75
N ALA A 31 3.42 5.16 -7.75
CA ALA A 31 3.94 4.55 -8.96
C ALA A 31 2.81 4.07 -9.91
N ALA A 32 1.74 3.49 -9.36
CA ALA A 32 0.57 3.08 -10.12
C ALA A 32 -0.12 4.28 -10.80
N ARG A 33 -0.29 5.41 -10.10
CA ARG A 33 -0.87 6.62 -10.69
C ARG A 33 0.01 7.19 -11.81
N VAL A 34 1.32 7.22 -11.61
CA VAL A 34 2.26 7.63 -12.67
C VAL A 34 2.11 6.73 -13.90
N ALA A 35 2.06 5.42 -13.71
CA ALA A 35 1.83 4.45 -14.79
C ALA A 35 0.45 4.61 -15.48
N ASN A 36 -0.57 5.04 -14.73
CA ASN A 36 -1.92 5.36 -15.22
C ASN A 36 -2.02 6.75 -15.85
N ASP A 37 -1.05 7.09 -16.70
CA ASP A 37 -1.01 8.36 -17.41
C ASP A 37 -1.01 9.56 -16.45
N ASN A 38 -0.14 9.51 -15.44
CA ASN A 38 -0.09 10.49 -14.34
C ASN A 38 -1.45 10.70 -13.66
N GLY A 39 -2.23 9.63 -13.52
CA GLY A 39 -3.53 9.58 -12.87
C GLY A 39 -4.71 10.01 -13.74
N ARG A 40 -4.49 10.36 -15.02
CA ARG A 40 -5.60 10.72 -15.93
C ARG A 40 -6.51 9.55 -16.27
N ARG A 41 -6.01 8.32 -16.13
CA ARG A 41 -6.76 7.08 -16.36
C ARG A 41 -7.10 6.34 -15.07
N ASP A 42 -7.01 7.01 -13.91
CA ASP A 42 -7.40 6.41 -12.63
C ASP A 42 -8.90 6.11 -12.62
N VAL A 43 -9.28 4.94 -12.10
CA VAL A 43 -10.68 4.62 -11.83
C VAL A 43 -11.10 5.36 -10.57
N LEU A 44 -12.01 6.32 -10.74
CA LEU A 44 -12.52 7.12 -9.63
C LEU A 44 -13.59 6.34 -8.88
N TRP A 45 -13.52 6.40 -7.56
CA TRP A 45 -14.59 5.88 -6.72
C TRP A 45 -15.87 6.67 -6.95
N VAL A 46 -16.96 5.97 -7.27
CA VAL A 46 -18.29 6.56 -7.42
C VAL A 46 -19.12 6.24 -6.17
N PRO A 47 -19.62 7.26 -5.44
CA PRO A 47 -20.49 7.04 -4.30
C PRO A 47 -21.74 6.24 -4.68
N GLY A 48 -21.96 5.09 -4.04
CA GLY A 48 -23.17 4.28 -4.21
C GLY A 48 -23.18 3.36 -5.45
N GLU A 49 -22.06 3.20 -6.15
CA GLU A 49 -21.97 2.36 -7.36
C GLU A 49 -22.31 0.87 -7.12
N ASN A 50 -22.12 0.38 -5.90
CA ASN A 50 -22.42 -1.01 -5.51
C ASN A 50 -23.52 -1.10 -4.43
N ARG A 51 -24.50 -0.19 -4.43
CA ARG A 51 -25.63 -0.21 -3.49
C ARG A 51 -26.81 -1.05 -3.99
#